data_AF-A0A1M3BF64-F1
#
_entry.id   AF-A0A1M3BF64-F1
#
_cell.length_a   1.000
_cell.length_b   1.000
_cell.length_c   1.000
_cell.angle_alpha   90.00
_cell.angle_beta   90.00
_cell.angle_gamma   90.00
#
_symmetry.space_group_name_H-M   'P 1'
#
loop_
_entity.id
_entity.type
_entity.pdbx_description
1 polymer ?
#
loop_
_entity_poly.entity_id
_entity_poly.type
_entity_poly.pdbx_seq_one_letter_code
_entity_poly.pdbx_strand_id
1 'polypeptide(L)'
;MLKSLTTILDIQELDMQMIQLMRLKQSRQKELFDINAIKADLQKKSSVKEEEIITLKKEIRLVEGEIAEIQAKLKKLEGQQHSVKKVEEFNALTQEMNQVDKERMAKEQKASDLYDQIAVEEDVLKGIQQTLESTSVNSKVLEEEIVEAIKQINEEGQLLKVKRDELVNDADPEVFKVYERLLKNKRDRVVVPIENRCCSGCHIMLTAQDENLVRKGERIIFCEHCSRIHYWPESETLEGTVAAPKQRRRRTTKV
;
A
#
# COMPACT_ATOMS: atom_id res chain seq x y z
N MET A 1 -21.52 -0.64 -41.36
CA MET A 1 -21.73 -1.04 -39.94
C MET A 1 -23.15 -0.67 -39.50
N LEU A 2 -23.76 -1.32 -38.50
CA LEU A 2 -25.01 -0.83 -37.88
C LEU A 2 -24.74 0.54 -37.23
N LYS A 3 -25.56 1.57 -37.54
CA LYS A 3 -25.45 2.90 -36.93
C LYS A 3 -25.57 2.87 -35.40
N SER A 4 -26.26 1.89 -34.84
CA SER A 4 -26.35 1.71 -33.38
C SER A 4 -25.04 1.21 -32.77
N LEU A 5 -24.16 0.55 -33.53
CA LEU A 5 -22.86 0.08 -33.03
C LEU A 5 -21.78 1.18 -33.07
N THR A 6 -21.88 2.17 -33.96
CA THR A 6 -20.93 3.29 -33.99
C THR A 6 -21.00 4.11 -32.71
N THR A 7 -22.20 4.50 -32.26
CA THR A 7 -22.39 5.23 -30.99
C THR A 7 -21.87 4.44 -29.78
N ILE A 8 -22.08 3.12 -29.78
CA ILE A 8 -21.61 2.25 -28.69
C ILE A 8 -20.08 2.11 -28.70
N LEU A 9 -19.44 2.13 -29.87
CA LEU A 9 -17.97 2.17 -29.96
C LEU A 9 -17.42 3.47 -29.38
N ASP A 10 -18.03 4.62 -29.67
CA ASP A 10 -17.63 5.91 -29.10
C ASP A 10 -17.80 5.93 -27.58
N ILE A 11 -18.93 5.42 -27.06
CA ILE A 11 -19.15 5.22 -25.63
C ILE A 11 -18.08 4.30 -25.03
N GLN A 12 -17.72 3.23 -25.73
CA GLN A 12 -16.69 2.29 -25.28
C GLN A 12 -15.32 2.94 -25.17
N GLU A 13 -14.94 3.83 -26.08
CA GLU A 13 -13.65 4.55 -25.96
C GLU A 13 -13.62 5.41 -24.69
N LEU A 14 -14.70 6.13 -24.39
CA LEU A 14 -14.81 6.91 -23.15
C LEU A 14 -14.78 6.01 -21.91
N ASP A 15 -15.49 4.88 -21.93
CA ASP A 15 -15.45 3.89 -20.84
C ASP A 15 -14.04 3.31 -20.65
N MET A 16 -13.29 3.05 -21.72
CA MET A 16 -11.91 2.57 -21.62
C MET A 16 -11.00 3.61 -20.99
N GLN A 17 -11.12 4.88 -21.38
CA GLN A 17 -10.38 5.98 -20.77
C GLN A 17 -10.73 6.11 -19.27
N MET A 18 -12.02 6.07 -18.92
CA MET A 18 -12.46 6.11 -17.52
C MET A 18 -11.95 4.93 -16.70
N ILE A 19 -11.92 3.71 -17.26
CA ILE A 19 -11.34 2.53 -16.60
C ILE A 19 -9.83 2.71 -16.37
N GLN A 20 -9.11 3.26 -17.34
CA GLN A 20 -7.67 3.56 -17.20
C GLN A 20 -7.42 4.59 -16.09
N LEU A 21 -8.18 5.69 -16.09
CA LEU A 21 -8.12 6.71 -15.02
C LEU A 21 -8.42 6.12 -13.64
N MET A 22 -9.43 5.25 -13.52
CA MET A 22 -9.74 4.56 -12.27
C MET A 22 -8.60 3.67 -11.79
N ARG A 23 -7.95 2.92 -12.70
CA ARG A 23 -6.77 2.10 -12.36
C ARG A 23 -5.59 2.96 -11.91
N LEU A 24 -5.33 4.07 -12.62
CA LEU A 24 -4.27 5.01 -12.27
C LEU A 24 -4.53 5.63 -10.89
N LYS A 25 -5.75 6.10 -10.63
CA LYS A 25 -6.16 6.62 -9.32
C LYS A 25 -5.94 5.59 -8.21
N GLN A 26 -6.31 4.33 -8.44
CA GLN A 26 -6.11 3.27 -7.45
C GLN A 26 -4.62 3.03 -7.17
N SER A 27 -3.75 3.09 -8.18
CA SER A 27 -2.29 3.02 -8.01
C SER A 27 -1.77 4.17 -7.14
N ARG A 28 -2.18 5.41 -7.47
CA ARG A 28 -1.78 6.61 -6.71
C ARG A 28 -2.27 6.59 -5.27
N GLN A 29 -3.49 6.12 -5.03
CA GLN A 29 -4.03 5.94 -3.68
C GLN A 29 -3.25 4.88 -2.89
N LYS A 30 -2.79 3.81 -3.55
CA LYS A 30 -1.95 2.79 -2.93
C LYS A 30 -0.58 3.35 -2.56
N GLU A 31 0.06 4.13 -3.44
CA GLU A 31 1.33 4.82 -3.15
C GLU A 31 1.19 5.70 -1.90
N LEU A 32 0.13 6.49 -1.80
CA LEU A 32 -0.15 7.33 -0.63
C LEU A 32 -0.41 6.50 0.64
N PHE A 33 -1.13 5.38 0.52
CA PHE A 33 -1.36 4.47 1.63
C PHE A 33 -0.05 3.86 2.14
N ASP A 34 0.82 3.41 1.25
CA ASP A 34 2.10 2.79 1.60
C ASP A 34 3.01 3.79 2.34
N ILE A 35 3.06 5.05 1.89
CA ILE A 35 3.81 6.11 2.57
C ILE A 35 3.27 6.34 3.99
N ASN A 36 1.95 6.48 4.13
CA ASN A 36 1.31 6.69 5.43
C ASN A 36 1.47 5.50 6.37
N ALA A 37 1.46 4.27 5.84
CA ALA A 37 1.70 3.05 6.61
C ALA A 37 3.11 3.02 7.21
N ILE A 38 4.13 3.44 6.45
CA ILE A 38 5.51 3.56 6.95
C ILE A 38 5.60 4.58 8.08
N LYS A 39 5.00 5.77 7.91
CA LYS A 39 4.96 6.80 8.96
C LYS A 39 4.27 6.30 10.23
N ALA A 40 3.13 5.62 10.07
CA ALA A 40 2.36 5.06 11.20
C ALA A 40 3.14 3.97 11.95
N ASP A 41 3.87 3.10 11.25
CA ASP A 41 4.73 2.10 11.89
C ASP A 41 5.86 2.73 12.70
N LEU A 42 6.52 3.76 12.16
CA LEU A 42 7.56 4.51 12.88
C LEU A 42 7.00 5.23 14.11
N GLN A 43 5.83 5.86 14.00
CA GLN A 43 5.13 6.47 15.14
C GLN A 43 4.79 5.44 16.22
N LYS A 44 4.28 4.27 15.83
CA LYS A 44 3.98 3.18 16.77
C LYS A 44 5.25 2.70 17.49
N LYS A 45 6.36 2.53 16.76
CA LYS A 45 7.65 2.16 17.35
C LYS A 45 8.15 3.21 18.34
N SER A 46 8.02 4.51 18.02
CA SER A 46 8.32 5.62 18.94
C SER A 46 7.51 5.52 20.22
N SER A 47 6.18 5.35 20.09
CA SER A 47 5.27 5.25 21.24
C SER A 47 5.60 4.07 22.15
N VAL A 48 5.92 2.90 21.58
CA VAL A 48 6.31 1.72 22.36
C VAL A 48 7.60 1.98 23.13
N LYS A 49 8.61 2.61 22.48
CA LYS A 49 9.88 2.95 23.14
C LYS A 49 9.70 4.00 24.24
N GLU A 50 8.84 4.98 24.04
CA GLU A 50 8.48 5.95 25.08
C GLU A 50 7.83 5.28 26.29
N GLU A 51 6.93 4.33 26.08
CA GLU A 51 6.31 3.53 27.15
C GLU A 51 7.35 2.69 27.91
N GLU A 52 8.27 2.01 27.19
CA GLU A 52 9.37 1.25 27.78
C GLU A 52 10.25 2.15 28.67
N ILE A 53 10.67 3.33 28.17
CA ILE A 53 11.44 4.30 28.94
C ILE A 53 10.68 4.77 30.19
N ILE A 54 9.36 5.00 30.09
CA ILE A 54 8.53 5.36 31.25
C ILE A 54 8.51 4.23 32.29
N THR A 55 8.44 2.97 31.86
CA THR A 55 8.48 1.83 32.80
C THR A 55 9.82 1.71 33.50
N LEU A 56 10.93 1.87 32.78
CA LEU A 56 12.28 1.87 33.36
C LEU A 56 12.46 3.03 34.36
N LYS A 57 11.97 4.24 34.03
CA LYS A 57 12.01 5.39 34.95
C LYS A 57 11.22 5.15 36.24
N LYS A 58 10.11 4.39 36.17
CA LYS A 58 9.36 3.98 37.37
C LYS A 58 10.14 2.96 38.20
N GLU A 59 10.80 2.01 37.56
CA GLU A 59 11.63 1.01 38.25
C GLU A 59 12.83 1.66 38.95
N ILE A 60 13.51 2.60 38.30
CA ILE A 60 14.61 3.37 38.91
C ILE A 60 14.12 4.08 40.18
N ARG A 61 12.99 4.78 40.13
CA ARG A 61 12.42 5.47 41.31
C ARG A 61 12.12 4.51 42.46
N LEU A 62 11.67 3.29 42.16
CA LEU A 62 11.45 2.27 43.17
C LEU A 62 12.77 1.83 43.82
N VAL A 63 13.78 1.52 43.01
CA VAL A 63 15.11 1.10 43.48
C VAL A 63 15.79 2.22 44.27
N GLU A 64 15.69 3.48 43.85
CA GLU A 64 16.19 4.64 44.58
C GLU A 64 15.50 4.80 45.96
N GLY A 65 14.20 4.53 46.03
CA GLY A 65 13.47 4.48 47.30
C GLY A 65 14.00 3.40 48.23
N GLU A 66 14.22 2.18 47.72
CA GLU A 66 14.82 1.07 48.47
C GLU A 66 16.24 1.42 48.97
N ILE A 67 17.07 2.06 48.13
CA ILE A 67 18.41 2.53 48.51
C ILE A 67 18.32 3.53 49.67
N ALA A 68 17.39 4.48 49.61
CA ALA A 68 17.19 5.47 50.66
C ALA A 68 16.75 4.83 51.99
N GLU A 69 15.87 3.82 51.94
CA GLU A 69 15.47 3.04 53.11
C GLU A 69 16.65 2.27 53.73
N ILE A 70 17.48 1.62 52.89
CA ILE A 70 18.69 0.91 53.32
C ILE A 70 19.70 1.89 53.95
N GLN A 71 19.89 3.07 53.36
CA GLN A 71 20.75 4.13 53.92
C GLN A 71 20.24 4.63 55.28
N ALA A 72 18.93 4.78 55.44
CA ALA A 72 18.33 5.14 56.73
C ALA A 72 18.54 4.04 57.79
N LYS A 73 18.43 2.76 57.39
CA LYS A 73 18.74 1.62 58.26
C LYS A 73 20.20 1.59 58.70
N LEU A 74 21.15 1.83 57.78
CA LEU A 74 22.57 1.93 58.10
C LEU A 74 22.85 3.03 59.13
N LYS A 75 22.32 4.24 58.93
CA LYS A 75 22.47 5.35 59.90
C LYS A 75 21.94 5.00 61.29
N LYS A 76 20.84 4.24 61.36
CA LYS A 76 20.27 3.78 62.64
C LYS A 76 21.19 2.76 63.32
N LEU A 77 21.75 1.82 62.56
CA LEU A 77 22.71 0.82 63.08
C LEU A 77 24.02 1.49 63.55
N GLU A 78 24.54 2.47 62.80
CA GLU A 78 25.69 3.29 63.20
C GLU A 78 25.44 4.01 64.54
N GLY A 79 24.28 4.65 64.69
CA GLY A 79 23.89 5.30 65.93
C GLY A 79 23.81 4.32 67.12
N GLN A 80 23.28 3.12 66.89
CA GLN A 80 23.25 2.05 67.90
C GLN A 80 24.67 1.59 68.26
N GLN A 81 25.53 1.36 67.27
CA GLN A 81 26.90 0.90 67.46
C GLN A 81 27.71 1.88 68.32
N HIS A 82 27.55 3.19 68.14
CA HIS A 82 28.19 4.21 68.97
C HIS A 82 27.75 4.21 70.44
N SER A 83 26.58 3.66 70.76
CA SER A 83 26.04 3.61 72.12
C SER A 83 26.40 2.33 72.89
N VAL A 84 26.92 1.31 72.20
CA VAL A 84 27.20 -0.01 72.76
C VAL A 84 28.56 -0.04 73.47
N LYS A 85 28.58 -0.57 74.70
CA LYS A 85 29.79 -0.70 75.52
C LYS A 85 30.40 -2.11 75.51
N LYS A 86 29.62 -3.12 75.10
CA LYS A 86 30.08 -4.51 75.04
C LYS A 86 30.68 -4.82 73.66
N VAL A 87 31.85 -5.43 73.65
CA VAL A 87 32.58 -5.78 72.43
C VAL A 87 31.79 -6.77 71.56
N GLU A 88 31.09 -7.73 72.15
CA GLU A 88 30.29 -8.72 71.41
C GLU A 88 29.13 -8.07 70.63
N GLU A 89 28.37 -7.18 71.28
CA GLU A 89 27.27 -6.45 70.67
C GLU A 89 27.78 -5.48 69.57
N PHE A 90 28.96 -4.89 69.76
CA PHE A 90 29.61 -4.05 68.75
C PHE A 90 29.98 -4.87 67.50
N ASN A 91 30.56 -6.05 67.68
CA ASN A 91 30.94 -6.94 66.58
C ASN A 91 29.71 -7.46 65.80
N ALA A 92 28.62 -7.76 66.51
CA ALA A 92 27.36 -8.17 65.89
C ALA A 92 26.76 -7.04 65.01
N LEU A 93 26.69 -5.81 65.52
CA LEU A 93 26.22 -4.65 64.75
C LEU A 93 27.10 -4.36 63.53
N THR A 94 28.42 -4.58 63.67
CA THR A 94 29.37 -4.42 62.56
C THR A 94 29.08 -5.42 61.44
N GLN A 95 28.81 -6.68 61.78
CA GLN A 95 28.42 -7.69 60.79
C GLN A 95 27.07 -7.38 60.15
N GLU A 96 26.08 -6.92 60.92
CA GLU A 96 24.79 -6.51 60.40
C GLU A 96 24.92 -5.32 59.43
N MET A 97 25.69 -4.29 59.79
CA MET A 97 25.97 -3.16 58.91
C MET A 97 26.65 -3.60 57.61
N ASN A 98 27.64 -4.50 57.67
CA ASN A 98 28.30 -5.03 56.49
C ASN A 98 27.32 -5.79 55.57
N GLN A 99 26.33 -6.49 56.14
CA GLN A 99 25.32 -7.19 55.36
C GLN A 99 24.36 -6.20 54.67
N VAL A 100 23.91 -5.18 55.40
CA VAL A 100 23.03 -4.12 54.87
C VAL A 100 23.77 -3.26 53.83
N ASP A 101 25.07 -3.02 54.00
CA ASP A 101 25.90 -2.27 53.05
C ASP A 101 26.06 -3.05 51.73
N LYS A 102 26.24 -4.38 51.79
CA LYS A 102 26.20 -5.24 50.59
C LYS A 102 24.86 -5.18 49.87
N GLU A 103 23.75 -5.14 50.61
CA GLU A 103 22.41 -4.95 50.04
C GLU A 103 22.29 -3.59 49.34
N ARG A 104 22.83 -2.51 49.94
CA ARG A 104 22.91 -1.19 49.30
C ARG A 104 23.67 -1.25 47.99
N MET A 105 24.89 -1.82 48.00
CA MET A 105 25.73 -1.93 46.80
C MET A 105 25.05 -2.71 45.68
N ALA A 106 24.32 -3.78 46.01
CA ALA A 106 23.56 -4.56 45.02
C ALA A 106 22.42 -3.74 44.39
N LYS A 107 21.72 -2.91 45.18
CA LYS A 107 20.68 -2.02 44.69
C LYS A 107 21.25 -0.85 43.87
N GLU A 108 22.38 -0.28 44.29
CA GLU A 108 23.12 0.76 43.55
C GLU A 108 23.57 0.24 42.18
N GLN A 109 24.12 -0.99 42.12
CA GLN A 109 24.46 -1.63 40.85
C GLN A 109 23.23 -1.81 39.96
N LYS A 110 22.12 -2.30 40.52
CA LYS A 110 20.86 -2.45 39.77
C LYS A 110 20.38 -1.09 39.22
N ALA A 111 20.46 -0.03 40.00
CA ALA A 111 20.08 1.32 39.54
C ALA A 111 20.99 1.78 38.39
N SER A 112 22.31 1.54 38.50
CA SER A 112 23.26 1.84 37.42
C SER A 112 22.91 1.10 36.13
N ASP A 113 22.63 -0.21 36.21
CA ASP A 113 22.27 -1.02 35.06
C ASP A 113 20.97 -0.51 34.38
N LEU A 114 19.99 -0.06 35.17
CA LEU A 114 18.76 0.54 34.65
C LEU A 114 18.99 1.91 33.98
N TYR A 115 19.90 2.73 34.51
CA TYR A 115 20.29 3.99 33.88
C TYR A 115 20.99 3.77 32.54
N ASP A 116 21.89 2.79 32.46
CA ASP A 116 22.53 2.40 31.21
C ASP A 116 21.51 1.88 30.19
N GLN A 117 20.53 1.09 30.65
CA GLN A 117 19.44 0.63 29.80
C GLN A 117 18.58 1.78 29.25
N ILE A 118 18.23 2.78 30.09
CA ILE A 118 17.51 3.96 29.62
C ILE A 118 18.31 4.72 28.57
N ALA A 119 19.61 4.91 28.76
CA ALA A 119 20.44 5.64 27.81
C ALA A 119 20.41 4.97 26.42
N VAL A 120 20.50 3.63 26.38
CA VAL A 120 20.36 2.86 25.13
C VAL A 120 18.98 3.06 24.50
N GLU A 121 17.91 2.98 25.28
CA GLU A 121 16.55 3.13 24.77
C GLU A 121 16.24 4.55 24.28
N GLU A 122 16.78 5.57 24.95
CA GLU A 122 16.67 6.98 24.53
C GLU A 122 17.42 7.24 23.21
N ASP A 123 18.58 6.62 23.00
CA ASP A 123 19.30 6.70 21.73
C ASP A 123 18.53 6.00 20.58
N VAL A 124 17.93 4.83 20.86
CA VAL A 124 17.07 4.14 19.89
C VAL A 124 15.84 4.98 19.53
N LEU A 125 15.16 5.55 20.53
CA LEU A 125 14.02 6.44 20.35
C LEU A 125 14.39 7.65 19.49
N LYS A 126 15.53 8.28 19.76
CA LYS A 126 16.03 9.42 18.99
C LYS A 126 16.28 9.03 17.52
N GLY A 127 16.87 7.86 17.27
CA GLY A 127 17.07 7.35 15.91
C GLY A 127 15.75 7.12 15.16
N ILE A 128 14.73 6.58 15.84
CA ILE A 128 13.38 6.39 15.27
C ILE A 128 12.74 7.74 14.95
N GLN A 129 12.82 8.72 15.86
CA GLN A 129 12.26 10.05 15.65
C GLN A 129 12.93 10.79 14.49
N GLN A 130 14.25 10.72 14.36
CA GLN A 130 14.98 11.26 13.20
C GLN A 130 14.58 10.59 11.89
N THR A 131 14.37 9.27 11.91
CA THR A 131 13.90 8.52 10.74
C THR A 131 12.48 8.92 10.35
N LEU A 132 11.60 9.11 11.33
CA LEU A 132 10.24 9.59 11.11
C LEU A 132 10.22 11.00 10.53
N GLU A 133 11.01 11.92 11.09
CA GLU A 133 11.10 13.31 10.62
C GLU A 133 11.63 13.37 9.19
N SER A 134 12.74 12.70 8.91
CA SER A 134 13.31 12.64 7.55
C SER A 134 12.35 11.99 6.55
N THR A 135 11.67 10.92 6.93
CA THR A 135 10.63 10.30 6.08
C THR A 135 9.48 11.27 5.83
N SER A 136 9.04 12.01 6.84
CA SER A 136 7.97 13.00 6.71
C SER A 136 8.35 14.15 5.78
N VAL A 137 9.57 14.67 5.90
CA VAL A 137 10.07 15.75 5.04
C VAL A 137 10.23 15.26 3.60
N ASN A 138 10.89 14.11 3.40
CA ASN A 138 11.19 13.58 2.08
C ASN A 138 9.94 13.15 1.30
N SER A 139 8.91 12.67 1.99
CA SER A 139 7.66 12.24 1.34
C SER A 139 6.69 13.37 1.06
N LYS A 140 6.83 14.55 1.69
CA LYS A 140 5.82 15.62 1.63
C LYS A 140 5.52 16.09 0.20
N VAL A 141 6.55 16.36 -0.58
CA VAL A 141 6.39 16.79 -1.99
C VAL A 141 5.68 15.71 -2.80
N LEU A 142 6.09 14.45 -2.63
CA LEU A 142 5.47 13.31 -3.32
C LEU A 142 4.01 13.11 -2.92
N GLU A 143 3.67 13.30 -1.64
CA GLU A 143 2.27 13.23 -1.17
C GLU A 143 1.41 14.33 -1.79
N GLU A 144 1.91 15.56 -1.84
CA GLU A 144 1.23 16.70 -2.47
C GLU A 144 1.03 16.45 -3.97
N GLU A 145 2.05 15.93 -4.67
CA GLU A 145 1.98 15.54 -6.08
C GLU A 145 0.94 14.44 -6.32
N ILE A 146 0.89 13.41 -5.46
CA ILE A 146 -0.10 12.33 -5.55
C ILE A 146 -1.52 12.87 -5.35
N VAL A 147 -1.73 13.75 -4.36
CA VAL A 147 -3.04 14.33 -4.08
C VAL A 147 -3.52 15.19 -5.26
N GLU A 148 -2.64 16.02 -5.82
CA GLU A 148 -2.98 16.84 -6.99
C GLU A 148 -3.24 15.97 -8.22
N ALA A 149 -2.45 14.93 -8.45
CA ALA A 149 -2.69 13.98 -9.54
C ALA A 149 -4.06 13.28 -9.39
N ILE A 150 -4.45 12.86 -8.18
CA ILE A 150 -5.78 12.27 -7.93
C ILE A 150 -6.89 13.28 -8.23
N LYS A 151 -6.69 14.56 -7.88
CA LYS A 151 -7.65 15.63 -8.17
C LYS A 151 -7.83 15.81 -9.68
N GLN A 152 -6.74 15.92 -10.43
CA GLN A 152 -6.78 16.02 -11.90
C GLN A 152 -7.46 14.82 -12.55
N ILE A 153 -7.16 13.59 -12.08
CA ILE A 153 -7.82 12.37 -12.55
C ILE A 153 -9.33 12.41 -12.31
N ASN A 154 -9.78 12.95 -11.16
CA ASN A 154 -11.21 13.09 -10.88
C ASN A 154 -11.90 14.11 -11.78
N GLU A 155 -11.25 15.25 -12.03
CA GLU A 155 -11.76 16.30 -12.94
C GLU A 155 -11.89 15.76 -14.37
N GLU A 156 -10.84 15.09 -14.88
CA GLU A 156 -10.86 14.45 -16.19
C GLU A 156 -11.95 13.37 -16.28
N GLY A 157 -12.06 12.52 -15.25
CA GLY A 157 -13.08 11.48 -15.18
C GLY A 157 -14.52 12.04 -15.18
N GLN A 158 -14.75 13.20 -14.57
CA GLN A 158 -16.05 13.88 -14.62
C GLN A 158 -16.37 14.39 -16.03
N LEU A 159 -15.40 15.00 -16.72
CA LEU A 159 -15.57 15.47 -18.10
C LEU A 159 -15.88 14.32 -19.06
N LEU A 160 -15.17 13.19 -18.92
CA LEU A 160 -15.44 11.99 -19.71
C LEU A 160 -16.83 11.43 -19.43
N LYS A 161 -17.26 11.43 -18.16
CA LYS A 161 -18.59 10.98 -17.77
C LYS A 161 -19.70 11.83 -18.40
N VAL A 162 -19.56 13.16 -18.41
CA VAL A 162 -20.55 14.04 -19.05
C VAL A 162 -20.68 13.72 -20.55
N LYS A 163 -19.55 13.63 -21.26
CA LYS A 163 -19.53 13.25 -22.69
C LYS A 163 -20.14 11.88 -22.93
N ARG A 164 -19.87 10.93 -22.04
CA ARG A 164 -20.43 9.57 -22.10
C ARG A 164 -21.94 9.61 -21.94
N ASP A 165 -22.44 10.34 -20.95
CA ASP A 165 -23.88 10.41 -20.65
C ASP A 165 -24.65 11.11 -21.78
N GLU A 166 -24.04 12.08 -22.48
CA GLU A 166 -24.58 12.67 -23.72
C GLU A 166 -24.76 11.63 -24.82
N LEU A 167 -23.72 10.83 -25.12
CA LEU A 167 -23.78 9.78 -26.15
C LEU A 167 -24.76 8.66 -25.79
N VAL A 168 -24.94 8.36 -24.50
CA VAL A 168 -25.90 7.35 -24.04
C VAL A 168 -27.34 7.76 -24.33
N ASN A 169 -27.67 9.05 -24.33
CA ASN A 169 -29.02 9.52 -24.68
C ASN A 169 -29.36 9.30 -26.16
N ASP A 170 -28.34 9.30 -27.03
CA ASP A 170 -28.49 9.07 -28.48
C ASP A 170 -28.34 7.59 -28.87
N ALA A 171 -27.95 6.73 -27.92
CA ALA A 171 -27.73 5.31 -28.16
C ALA A 171 -29.04 4.51 -28.12
N ASP A 172 -29.08 3.41 -28.88
CA ASP A 172 -30.18 2.44 -28.80
C ASP A 172 -30.24 1.81 -27.38
N PRO A 173 -31.35 1.95 -26.64
CA PRO A 173 -31.45 1.50 -25.25
C PRO A 173 -31.26 -0.01 -25.06
N GLU A 174 -31.70 -0.83 -26.02
CA GLU A 174 -31.56 -2.29 -25.92
C GLU A 174 -30.11 -2.70 -26.14
N VAL A 175 -29.46 -2.10 -27.13
CA VAL A 175 -28.04 -2.34 -27.44
C VAL A 175 -27.15 -1.87 -26.29
N PHE A 176 -27.40 -0.67 -25.76
CA PHE A 176 -26.65 -0.12 -24.65
C PHE A 176 -26.76 -0.99 -23.39
N LYS A 177 -27.95 -1.51 -23.08
CA LYS A 177 -28.15 -2.41 -21.93
C LYS A 177 -27.35 -3.71 -22.05
N VAL A 178 -27.22 -4.26 -23.25
CA VAL A 178 -26.38 -5.44 -23.50
C VAL A 178 -24.90 -5.09 -23.33
N TYR A 179 -24.47 -3.97 -23.93
CA TYR A 179 -23.11 -3.45 -23.80
C TYR A 179 -22.71 -3.24 -22.33
N GLU A 180 -23.52 -2.52 -21.54
CA GLU A 180 -23.23 -2.20 -20.15
C GLU A 180 -23.10 -3.48 -19.29
N ARG A 181 -23.96 -4.47 -19.52
CA ARG A 181 -23.89 -5.77 -18.84
C ARG A 181 -22.55 -6.47 -19.14
N LEU A 182 -22.13 -6.48 -20.40
CA LEU A 182 -20.86 -7.09 -20.80
C LEU A 182 -19.68 -6.33 -20.19
N LEU A 183 -19.69 -5.00 -20.27
CA LEU A 183 -18.64 -4.13 -19.73
C LEU A 183 -18.47 -4.34 -18.22
N LYS A 184 -19.58 -4.40 -17.46
CA LYS A 184 -19.55 -4.63 -16.00
C LYS A 184 -18.86 -5.94 -15.62
N ASN A 185 -19.06 -7.00 -16.43
CA ASN A 185 -18.46 -8.31 -16.20
C ASN A 185 -16.98 -8.36 -16.64
N LYS A 186 -16.69 -7.89 -17.86
CA LYS A 186 -15.36 -8.03 -18.46
C LYS A 186 -14.38 -6.93 -18.04
N ARG A 187 -14.86 -5.74 -17.67
CA ARG A 187 -14.07 -4.54 -17.30
C ARG A 187 -12.99 -4.17 -18.32
N ASP A 188 -13.32 -4.37 -19.59
CA ASP A 188 -12.46 -4.21 -20.75
C ASP A 188 -13.36 -4.10 -22.01
N ARG A 189 -12.77 -3.87 -23.19
CA ARG A 189 -13.49 -3.78 -24.47
C ARG A 189 -14.40 -4.99 -24.66
N VAL A 190 -15.68 -4.73 -24.96
CA VAL A 190 -16.72 -5.74 -25.17
C VAL A 190 -17.38 -5.69 -26.54
N VAL A 191 -17.16 -4.60 -27.28
CA VAL A 191 -17.40 -4.48 -28.72
C VAL A 191 -16.06 -4.51 -29.41
N VAL A 192 -15.81 -5.56 -30.20
CA VAL A 192 -14.47 -5.87 -30.71
C VAL A 192 -14.53 -6.26 -32.20
N PRO A 193 -13.53 -5.88 -33.02
CA PRO A 193 -13.52 -6.24 -34.43
C PRO A 193 -13.20 -7.71 -34.63
N ILE A 194 -13.60 -8.26 -35.76
CA ILE A 194 -13.02 -9.50 -36.29
C ILE A 194 -11.74 -9.16 -37.04
N GLU A 195 -10.63 -9.81 -36.67
CA GLU A 195 -9.33 -9.66 -37.31
C GLU A 195 -8.81 -11.03 -37.73
N ASN A 196 -8.44 -11.21 -39.00
CA ASN A 196 -7.91 -12.48 -39.52
C ASN A 196 -8.79 -13.72 -39.19
N ARG A 197 -10.11 -13.57 -39.29
CA ARG A 197 -11.11 -14.58 -38.87
C ARG A 197 -11.07 -14.95 -37.39
N CYS A 198 -10.47 -14.14 -36.54
CA CYS A 198 -10.43 -14.36 -35.10
C CYS A 198 -11.19 -13.26 -34.35
N CYS A 199 -11.79 -13.63 -33.22
CA CYS A 199 -12.29 -12.65 -32.25
C CYS A 199 -11.08 -11.90 -31.64
N SER A 200 -10.97 -10.58 -31.80
CA SER A 200 -9.87 -9.81 -31.18
C SER A 200 -9.93 -9.75 -29.64
N GLY A 201 -11.05 -10.15 -29.02
CA GLY A 201 -11.19 -10.17 -27.56
C GLY A 201 -10.77 -11.48 -26.88
N CYS A 202 -10.91 -12.64 -27.54
CA CYS A 202 -10.50 -13.94 -26.99
C CYS A 202 -9.53 -14.72 -27.90
N HIS A 203 -9.20 -14.17 -29.07
CA HIS A 203 -8.26 -14.71 -30.04
C HIS A 203 -8.59 -16.09 -30.60
N ILE A 204 -9.86 -16.52 -30.49
CA ILE A 204 -10.35 -17.77 -31.05
C ILE A 204 -10.83 -17.55 -32.48
N MET A 205 -10.51 -18.50 -33.35
CA MET A 205 -10.91 -18.51 -34.76
C MET A 205 -12.42 -18.77 -34.90
N LEU A 206 -13.05 -17.99 -35.75
CA LEU A 206 -14.48 -18.02 -36.03
C LEU A 206 -14.79 -18.92 -37.22
N THR A 207 -16.02 -19.44 -37.26
CA THR A 207 -16.50 -20.16 -38.44
C THR A 207 -16.69 -19.17 -39.60
N ALA A 208 -16.59 -19.65 -40.84
CA ALA A 208 -16.88 -18.83 -42.01
C ALA A 208 -18.34 -18.33 -42.01
N GLN A 209 -19.25 -19.07 -41.37
CA GLN A 209 -20.64 -18.66 -41.20
C GLN A 209 -20.76 -17.44 -40.27
N ASP A 210 -20.09 -17.46 -39.11
CA ASP A 210 -20.11 -16.35 -38.16
C ASP A 210 -19.46 -15.09 -38.74
N GLU A 211 -18.33 -15.25 -39.44
CA GLU A 211 -17.67 -14.14 -40.13
C GLU A 211 -18.61 -13.47 -41.13
N ASN A 212 -19.32 -14.25 -41.94
CA ASN A 212 -20.29 -13.74 -42.91
C ASN A 212 -21.47 -13.03 -42.24
N LEU A 213 -21.97 -13.55 -41.11
CA LEU A 213 -23.04 -12.90 -40.34
C LEU A 213 -22.61 -11.52 -39.83
N VAL A 214 -21.39 -11.42 -39.30
CA VAL A 214 -20.83 -10.14 -38.82
C VAL A 214 -20.62 -9.16 -39.98
N ARG A 215 -20.13 -9.64 -41.13
CA ARG A 215 -19.94 -8.81 -42.32
C ARG A 215 -21.26 -8.28 -42.88
N LYS A 216 -22.35 -9.05 -42.83
CA LYS A 216 -23.69 -8.60 -43.25
C LYS A 216 -24.24 -7.48 -42.37
N GLY A 217 -23.97 -7.53 -41.06
CA GLY A 217 -24.35 -6.46 -40.13
C GLY A 217 -25.86 -6.22 -40.01
N GLU A 218 -26.70 -7.23 -40.26
CA GLU A 218 -28.17 -7.10 -40.17
C GLU A 218 -28.67 -7.09 -38.71
N ARG A 219 -27.91 -7.70 -37.79
CA ARG A 219 -28.19 -7.77 -36.35
C ARG A 219 -26.89 -7.85 -35.55
N ILE A 220 -26.98 -7.66 -34.23
CA ILE A 220 -25.85 -7.85 -33.33
C ILE A 220 -25.46 -9.33 -33.29
N ILE A 221 -24.18 -9.60 -33.48
CA ILE A 221 -23.60 -10.93 -33.39
C ILE A 221 -22.63 -10.96 -32.22
N PHE A 222 -22.69 -12.04 -31.45
CA PHE A 222 -21.83 -12.26 -30.30
C PHE A 222 -20.80 -13.35 -30.61
N CYS A 223 -19.62 -13.25 -30.00
CA CYS A 223 -18.68 -14.35 -29.96
C CYS A 223 -19.27 -15.52 -29.16
N GLU A 224 -19.32 -16.71 -29.75
CA GLU A 224 -19.82 -17.91 -29.06
C GLU A 224 -18.95 -18.30 -27.84
N HIS A 225 -17.67 -17.91 -27.84
CA HIS A 225 -16.72 -18.28 -26.78
C HIS A 225 -16.63 -17.28 -25.63
N CYS A 226 -16.67 -15.97 -25.92
CA CYS A 226 -16.46 -14.94 -24.90
C CYS A 226 -17.62 -13.94 -24.74
N SER A 227 -18.68 -14.10 -25.55
CA SER A 227 -19.90 -13.29 -25.54
C SER A 227 -19.73 -11.81 -25.86
N ARG A 228 -18.55 -11.38 -26.34
CA ARG A 228 -18.32 -10.02 -26.84
C ARG A 228 -19.07 -9.78 -28.14
N ILE A 229 -19.51 -8.55 -28.34
CA ILE A 229 -20.16 -8.10 -29.57
C ILE A 229 -19.10 -7.98 -30.67
N HIS A 230 -19.36 -8.56 -31.84
CA HIS A 230 -18.51 -8.43 -33.00
C HIS A 230 -19.00 -7.34 -33.95
N TYR A 231 -18.04 -6.63 -34.54
CA TYR A 231 -18.29 -5.80 -35.70
C TYR A 231 -17.26 -6.08 -36.80
N TRP A 232 -17.65 -5.78 -38.03
CA TRP A 232 -16.75 -5.82 -39.17
C TRP A 232 -16.09 -4.44 -39.33
N PRO A 233 -14.75 -4.31 -39.24
CA PRO A 233 -14.09 -3.03 -39.44
C PRO A 233 -14.25 -2.57 -40.89
N GLU A 234 -14.61 -1.29 -41.08
CA GLU A 234 -14.60 -0.67 -42.41
C GLU A 234 -13.14 -0.40 -42.81
N SER A 235 -12.81 -0.66 -44.08
CA SER A 235 -11.44 -0.85 -44.59
C SER A 235 -10.53 0.38 -44.52
N GLU A 236 -10.99 1.54 -44.06
CA GLU A 236 -10.18 2.77 -43.95
C GLU A 236 -9.23 2.79 -42.73
N THR A 237 -9.37 1.84 -41.79
CA THR A 237 -8.56 1.83 -40.54
C THR A 237 -7.29 0.98 -40.61
N LEU A 238 -7.01 0.30 -41.73
CA LEU A 238 -5.92 -0.68 -41.84
C LEU A 238 -4.61 -0.15 -42.46
N GLU A 239 -4.53 1.10 -42.92
CA GLU A 239 -3.28 1.61 -43.53
C GLU A 239 -2.18 1.98 -42.52
N GLY A 240 -2.47 1.96 -41.21
CA GLY A 240 -1.52 2.41 -40.18
C GLY A 240 -0.53 1.39 -39.60
N THR A 241 -0.69 0.08 -39.83
CA THR A 241 0.09 -0.93 -39.05
C THR A 241 0.55 -2.18 -39.81
N VAL A 242 0.55 -2.19 -41.14
CA VAL A 242 1.07 -3.35 -41.89
C VAL A 242 2.54 -3.18 -42.24
N ALA A 243 3.43 -3.50 -41.29
CA ALA A 243 4.81 -3.86 -41.63
C ALA A 243 4.77 -5.20 -42.40
N ALA A 244 5.11 -5.14 -43.69
CA ALA A 244 5.08 -6.28 -44.60
C ALA A 244 5.84 -7.50 -44.03
N PRO A 245 5.27 -8.73 -44.11
CA PRO A 245 5.99 -9.92 -43.68
C PRO A 245 7.12 -10.21 -44.69
N LYS A 246 8.37 -10.18 -44.21
CA LYS A 246 9.56 -10.56 -44.99
C LYS A 246 9.37 -11.98 -45.54
N GLN A 247 9.36 -12.12 -46.86
CA GLN A 247 9.36 -13.40 -47.55
C GLN A 247 10.50 -14.30 -47.02
N ARG A 248 10.15 -15.47 -46.47
CA ARG A 248 11.12 -16.51 -46.15
C ARG A 248 11.78 -16.99 -47.44
N ARG A 249 13.07 -16.69 -47.61
CA ARG A 249 13.91 -17.25 -48.69
C ARG A 249 13.88 -18.78 -48.61
N ARG A 250 13.39 -19.44 -49.67
CA ARG A 250 13.52 -20.89 -49.85
C ARG A 250 15.00 -21.25 -49.87
N ARG A 251 15.42 -22.13 -48.96
CA ARG A 251 16.75 -22.73 -48.94
C ARG A 251 16.79 -23.74 -50.09
N THR A 252 17.54 -23.45 -51.14
CA THR A 252 17.82 -24.39 -52.21
C THR A 252 18.72 -25.50 -51.67
N THR A 253 18.21 -26.73 -51.62
CA THR A 253 19.00 -27.95 -51.47
C THR A 253 19.77 -28.19 -52.77
N LYS A 254 21.09 -28.10 -52.73
CA LYS A 254 21.96 -28.64 -53.78
C LYS A 254 22.05 -30.16 -53.61
N VAL A 255 21.85 -30.86 -54.73
CA VAL A 255 22.21 -32.27 -54.94
C VAL A 255 23.73 -32.38 -55.03
#